data_AF-A0A951GIH9-F1
#
_entry.id   AF-A0A951GIH9-F1
#
_cell.length_a   1.000
_cell.length_b   1.000
_cell.length_c   1.000
_cell.angle_alpha   90.00
_cell.angle_beta   90.00
_cell.angle_gamma   90.00
#
_symmetry.space_group_name_H-M   'P 1'
#
loop_
_entity.id
_entity.type
_entity.pdbx_description
1 polymer ?
#
loop_
_entity_poly.entity_id
_entity_poly.type
_entity_poly.pdbx_seq_one_letter_code
_entity_poly.pdbx_strand_id
1 'polypeptide(L)'
;MLVIGAALAVLAWNDSARIGPAAAALERSDQAEAYRLIYAYVTGYNTTVAQTDDTPCIAATGDNICGRRNVVACPRSMPLGTVVEIHGRPYLCEDRTARKFDGRFDISCDKDMNCPVKVAGWTTIKVYED
;
A
#
# COMPACT_ATOMS: atom_id res chain seq x y z
N MET A 1 27.81 -14.82 65.97
CA MET A 1 27.24 -14.39 64.68
C MET A 1 28.36 -14.24 63.68
N LEU A 2 28.47 -15.13 62.70
CA LEU A 2 29.08 -14.82 61.40
C LEU A 2 28.47 -15.79 60.38
N VAL A 3 27.79 -15.23 59.39
CA VAL A 3 26.93 -15.94 58.44
C VAL A 3 27.79 -16.51 57.31
N ILE A 4 27.61 -17.80 57.02
CA ILE A 4 28.15 -18.48 55.85
C ILE A 4 27.31 -18.01 54.65
N GLY A 5 27.92 -17.30 53.70
CA GLY A 5 27.29 -16.89 52.45
C GLY A 5 28.11 -17.38 51.25
N ALA A 6 27.77 -18.56 50.73
CA ALA A 6 28.30 -19.05 49.47
C ALA A 6 27.56 -18.34 48.32
N ALA A 7 28.23 -17.41 47.64
CA ALA A 7 27.73 -16.81 46.42
C ALA A 7 28.01 -17.76 45.24
N LEU A 8 27.00 -18.52 44.82
CA LEU A 8 27.02 -19.22 43.53
C LEU A 8 26.89 -18.18 42.42
N ALA A 9 28.00 -17.88 41.75
CA ALA A 9 27.99 -17.12 40.51
C ALA A 9 27.35 -18.01 39.42
N VAL A 10 26.08 -17.78 39.12
CA VAL A 10 25.46 -18.30 37.90
C VAL A 10 26.07 -17.50 36.73
N LEU A 11 27.06 -18.09 36.07
CA LEU A 11 27.52 -17.63 34.77
C LEU A 11 26.37 -17.84 33.79
N ALA A 12 25.56 -16.80 33.60
CA ALA A 12 24.64 -16.72 32.47
C ALA A 12 25.51 -16.71 31.21
N TRP A 13 25.48 -17.82 30.47
CA TRP A 13 26.07 -17.88 29.14
C TRP A 13 25.39 -16.84 28.26
N ASN A 14 26.17 -15.82 27.89
CA ASN A 14 25.79 -14.84 26.89
C ASN A 14 25.94 -15.50 25.51
N ASP A 15 24.89 -16.15 25.04
CA ASP A 15 24.85 -16.82 23.73
C ASP A 15 24.65 -15.79 22.59
N SER A 16 25.48 -14.75 22.56
CA SER A 16 25.42 -13.64 21.59
C SER A 16 26.37 -13.83 20.41
N ALA A 17 26.59 -15.05 19.94
CA ALA A 17 27.43 -15.27 18.77
C ALA A 17 27.00 -16.49 17.98
N ARG A 18 26.09 -16.27 17.00
CA ARG A 18 26.18 -16.69 15.58
C ARG A 18 24.78 -16.74 14.95
N ILE A 19 24.14 -15.57 14.82
CA ILE A 19 23.10 -15.43 13.79
C ILE A 19 23.84 -15.33 12.45
N GLY A 20 23.86 -16.44 11.70
CA GLY A 20 24.48 -16.48 10.37
C GLY A 20 23.76 -15.55 9.38
N PRO A 21 24.37 -15.24 8.22
CA PRO A 21 23.80 -14.34 7.22
C PRO A 21 22.43 -14.80 6.69
N ALA A 22 22.12 -16.09 6.76
CA ALA A 22 20.83 -16.65 6.38
C ALA A 22 19.69 -16.29 7.36
N ALA A 23 19.95 -16.30 8.66
CA ALA A 23 18.94 -15.93 9.66
C ALA A 23 18.68 -14.41 9.64
N ALA A 24 19.72 -13.60 9.43
CA ALA A 24 19.56 -12.16 9.22
C ALA A 24 18.89 -11.80 7.87
N ALA A 25 18.89 -12.71 6.88
CA ALA A 25 18.16 -12.55 5.62
C ALA A 25 16.70 -12.97 5.74
N LEU A 26 16.39 -13.99 6.56
CA LEU A 26 15.01 -14.42 6.86
C LEU A 26 14.27 -13.37 7.71
N GLU A 27 14.92 -12.81 8.73
CA GLU A 27 14.37 -11.70 9.53
C GLU A 27 14.18 -10.42 8.69
N ARG A 28 15.02 -10.21 7.65
CA ARG A 28 14.88 -9.08 6.72
C ARG A 28 13.79 -9.32 5.67
N SER A 29 13.44 -10.57 5.39
CA SER A 29 12.28 -10.92 4.57
C SER A 29 10.95 -10.82 5.32
N ASP A 30 10.99 -10.81 6.65
CA ASP A 30 9.82 -10.64 7.53
C ASP A 30 9.51 -9.17 7.83
N GLN A 31 10.43 -8.25 7.51
CA GLN A 31 10.18 -6.81 7.40
C GLN A 31 9.54 -6.46 6.03
N ALA A 32 8.75 -7.36 5.46
CA ALA A 32 7.87 -7.05 4.36
C ALA A 32 6.83 -6.04 4.88
N GLU A 33 6.84 -4.84 4.32
CA GLU A 33 5.87 -3.77 4.56
C GLU A 33 4.48 -4.36 4.82
N ALA A 34 3.94 -4.20 6.03
CA ALA A 34 2.73 -4.89 6.44
C ALA A 34 1.59 -4.46 5.51
N TYR A 35 1.02 -5.43 4.80
CA TYR A 35 -0.10 -5.19 3.89
C TYR A 35 -1.25 -6.12 4.22
N ARG A 36 -2.47 -5.62 4.01
CA ARG A 36 -3.68 -6.45 3.95
C ARG A 36 -4.11 -6.66 2.51
N LEU A 37 -4.69 -7.82 2.24
CA LEU A 37 -5.24 -8.16 0.93
C LEU A 37 -6.72 -7.84 0.88
N ILE A 38 -7.14 -7.18 -0.19
CA ILE A 38 -8.56 -6.99 -0.51
C ILE A 38 -8.84 -7.48 -1.93
N TYR A 39 -10.02 -8.06 -2.15
CA TYR A 39 -10.48 -8.44 -3.48
C TYR A 39 -11.54 -7.44 -3.94
N ALA A 40 -11.26 -6.73 -5.04
CA ALA A 40 -12.13 -5.67 -5.53
C ALA A 40 -12.11 -5.60 -7.05
N TYR A 41 -13.14 -4.94 -7.60
CA TYR A 41 -13.16 -4.59 -9.01
C TYR A 41 -12.33 -3.34 -9.24
N VAL A 42 -11.46 -3.39 -10.24
CA VAL A 42 -10.64 -2.26 -10.69
C VAL A 42 -11.18 -1.78 -12.03
N THR A 43 -11.20 -0.48 -12.24
CA THR A 43 -11.40 0.15 -13.55
C THR A 43 -10.33 1.20 -13.81
N GLY A 44 -10.39 1.89 -14.94
CA GLY A 44 -9.57 3.08 -15.19
C GLY A 44 -10.44 4.24 -15.66
N TYR A 45 -9.99 5.46 -15.38
CA TYR A 45 -10.63 6.68 -15.85
C TYR A 45 -9.61 7.60 -16.50
N ASN A 46 -10.03 8.39 -17.48
CA ASN A 46 -9.20 9.40 -18.11
C ASN A 46 -9.44 10.76 -17.47
N THR A 47 -8.37 11.56 -17.33
CA THR A 47 -8.42 12.94 -16.81
C THR A 47 -8.98 13.89 -17.87
N THR A 48 -10.20 13.64 -18.32
CA THR A 48 -10.89 14.44 -19.34
C THR A 48 -12.25 14.86 -18.82
N VAL A 49 -12.70 16.06 -19.19
CA VAL A 49 -14.01 16.61 -18.78
C VAL A 49 -15.20 15.69 -19.13
N ALA A 50 -15.04 14.75 -20.07
CA ALA A 50 -16.07 13.78 -20.42
C ALA A 50 -16.19 12.61 -19.41
N GLN A 51 -15.18 12.44 -18.55
CA GLN A 51 -15.08 11.36 -17.56
C GLN A 51 -14.92 11.90 -16.12
N THR A 52 -14.64 13.19 -15.98
CA THR A 52 -14.49 13.93 -14.72
C THR A 52 -15.46 15.10 -14.68
N ASP A 53 -15.42 15.89 -13.61
CA ASP A 53 -16.05 17.21 -13.58
C ASP A 53 -15.24 18.26 -14.36
N ASP A 54 -15.53 19.55 -14.14
CA ASP A 54 -14.91 20.71 -14.80
C ASP A 54 -13.40 20.85 -14.47
N THR A 55 -12.88 20.07 -13.52
CA THR A 55 -11.47 20.09 -13.07
C THR A 55 -10.78 18.73 -13.24
N PRO A 56 -10.61 18.23 -14.48
CA PRO A 56 -10.15 16.86 -14.77
C PRO A 56 -8.82 16.44 -14.17
N CYS A 57 -7.99 17.41 -13.80
CA CYS A 57 -6.66 17.17 -13.27
C CYS A 57 -6.58 17.31 -11.75
N ILE A 58 -7.63 17.79 -11.07
CA ILE A 58 -7.57 18.05 -9.63
C ILE A 58 -8.20 16.88 -8.89
N ALA A 59 -7.39 16.16 -8.13
CA ALA A 59 -7.84 15.02 -7.34
C ALA A 59 -8.50 15.45 -6.03
N ALA A 60 -9.11 14.50 -5.31
CA ALA A 60 -9.69 14.75 -3.99
C ALA A 60 -8.68 15.25 -2.92
N THR A 61 -7.37 15.02 -3.08
CA THR A 61 -6.33 15.65 -2.24
C THR A 61 -6.14 17.15 -2.53
N GLY A 62 -6.60 17.63 -3.69
CA GLY A 62 -6.34 18.96 -4.22
C GLY A 62 -5.13 19.03 -5.16
N ASP A 63 -4.39 17.93 -5.33
CA ASP A 63 -3.20 17.88 -6.18
C ASP A 63 -3.54 17.77 -7.67
N ASN A 64 -2.64 18.27 -8.51
CA ASN A 64 -2.69 18.05 -9.94
C ASN A 64 -2.18 16.64 -10.30
N ILE A 65 -3.05 15.81 -10.87
CA ILE A 65 -2.75 14.42 -11.23
C ILE A 65 -2.54 14.16 -12.72
N CYS A 66 -2.70 15.17 -13.57
CA CYS A 66 -2.44 15.03 -14.99
C CYS A 66 -0.95 14.75 -15.26
N GLY A 67 -0.67 13.81 -16.16
CA GLY A 67 0.68 13.30 -16.44
C GLY A 67 1.25 12.33 -15.41
N ARG A 68 0.56 12.08 -14.29
CA ARG A 68 0.96 11.06 -13.30
C ARG A 68 0.37 9.70 -13.67
N ARG A 69 1.11 8.64 -13.36
CA ARG A 69 0.74 7.24 -13.68
C ARG A 69 0.66 6.33 -12.46
N ASN A 70 0.81 6.91 -11.28
CA ASN A 70 0.84 6.22 -9.98
C ASN A 70 -0.31 6.70 -9.08
N VAL A 71 -1.43 7.13 -9.67
CA VAL A 71 -2.59 7.67 -8.95
C VAL A 71 -3.79 6.74 -9.10
N VAL A 72 -4.54 6.55 -8.02
CA VAL A 72 -5.77 5.78 -8.00
C VAL A 72 -6.86 6.52 -7.22
N ALA A 73 -8.09 6.44 -7.72
CA ALA A 73 -9.29 6.79 -6.98
C ALA A 73 -9.74 5.60 -6.13
N CYS A 74 -9.88 5.80 -4.82
CA CYS A 74 -10.21 4.73 -3.88
C CYS A 74 -11.63 4.88 -3.31
N PRO A 75 -12.16 3.79 -2.70
CA PRO A 75 -13.34 3.87 -1.86
C PRO A 75 -13.18 4.86 -0.71
N ARG A 76 -14.27 5.52 -0.30
CA ARG A 76 -14.28 6.50 0.80
C ARG A 76 -13.84 5.96 2.16
N SER A 77 -13.95 4.65 2.37
CA SER A 77 -13.50 4.00 3.61
C SER A 77 -11.98 3.93 3.75
N MET A 78 -11.23 4.23 2.68
CA MET A 78 -9.76 4.27 2.68
C MET A 78 -9.27 5.71 2.81
N PRO A 79 -8.32 6.02 3.71
CA PRO A 79 -7.69 7.34 3.78
C PRO A 79 -7.07 7.78 2.45
N LEU A 80 -7.02 9.10 2.21
CA LEU A 80 -6.14 9.62 1.15
C LEU A 80 -4.69 9.46 1.59
N GLY A 81 -3.79 9.24 0.64
CA GLY A 81 -2.37 8.97 0.89
C GLY A 81 -2.04 7.49 1.08
N THR A 82 -3.04 6.60 1.22
CA THR A 82 -2.78 5.16 1.31
C THR A 82 -2.12 4.65 0.03
N VAL A 83 -1.06 3.84 0.18
CA VAL A 83 -0.41 3.14 -0.93
C VAL A 83 -1.11 1.80 -1.17
N VAL A 84 -1.40 1.50 -2.44
CA VAL A 84 -1.96 0.21 -2.85
C VAL A 84 -1.16 -0.39 -4.00
N GLU A 85 -1.01 -1.71 -4.04
CA GLU A 85 -0.45 -2.43 -5.18
C GLU A 85 -1.58 -3.09 -5.98
N ILE A 86 -1.70 -2.71 -7.26
CA ILE A 86 -2.66 -3.28 -8.21
C ILE A 86 -1.88 -3.82 -9.39
N HIS A 87 -2.05 -5.09 -9.73
CA HIS A 87 -1.30 -5.77 -10.80
C HIS A 87 0.23 -5.62 -10.68
N GLY A 88 0.76 -5.70 -9.45
CA GLY A 88 2.20 -5.58 -9.22
C GLY A 88 2.75 -4.15 -9.32
N ARG A 89 1.88 -3.13 -9.38
CA ARG A 89 2.28 -1.72 -9.49
C ARG A 89 1.73 -0.92 -8.31
N PRO A 90 2.56 -0.09 -7.64
CA PRO A 90 2.11 0.78 -6.57
C PRO A 90 1.38 2.01 -7.11
N TYR A 91 0.31 2.39 -6.43
CA TYR A 91 -0.47 3.59 -6.66
C TYR A 91 -0.72 4.31 -5.34
N LEU A 92 -0.75 5.62 -5.39
CA LEU A 92 -1.12 6.49 -4.29
C LEU A 92 -2.60 6.85 -4.39
N CYS A 93 -3.31 6.66 -3.28
CA CYS A 93 -4.71 7.00 -3.15
C CYS A 93 -4.91 8.51 -3.01
N GLU A 94 -5.05 9.23 -4.12
CA GLU A 94 -5.23 10.70 -4.08
C GLU A 94 -6.61 11.17 -4.49
N ASP A 95 -7.42 10.27 -5.04
CA ASP A 95 -8.73 10.61 -5.58
C ASP A 95 -9.84 9.71 -5.02
N ARG A 96 -11.10 10.03 -5.35
CA ARG A 96 -12.28 9.32 -4.86
C ARG A 96 -13.14 8.82 -6.00
N THR A 97 -13.62 7.59 -5.86
CA THR A 97 -14.71 7.11 -6.71
C THR A 97 -15.99 7.90 -6.41
N ALA A 98 -16.90 8.00 -7.38
CA ALA A 98 -18.23 8.54 -7.10
C ALA A 98 -18.97 7.65 -6.08
N ARG A 99 -19.88 8.21 -5.27
CA ARG A 99 -20.59 7.48 -4.18
C ARG A 99 -21.27 6.18 -4.64
N LYS A 100 -21.85 6.20 -5.83
CA LYS A 100 -22.49 5.01 -6.45
C LYS A 100 -21.53 3.88 -6.80
N PHE A 101 -20.23 4.14 -6.72
CA PHE A 101 -19.14 3.20 -7.05
C PHE A 101 -18.21 2.97 -5.84
N ASP A 102 -18.63 3.32 -4.62
CA ASP A 102 -17.85 2.97 -3.42
C ASP A 102 -17.65 1.44 -3.36
N GLY A 103 -16.41 1.02 -3.09
CA GLY A 103 -16.00 -0.39 -3.04
C GLY A 103 -15.15 -0.87 -4.23
N ARG A 104 -14.99 -0.06 -5.27
CA ARG A 104 -14.07 -0.31 -6.39
C ARG A 104 -12.88 0.66 -6.39
N PHE A 105 -11.88 0.38 -7.22
CA PHE A 105 -10.72 1.26 -7.44
C PHE A 105 -10.65 1.70 -8.90
N ASP A 106 -10.41 2.98 -9.16
CA ASP A 106 -10.31 3.51 -10.51
C ASP A 106 -8.90 4.07 -10.74
N ILE A 107 -8.08 3.39 -11.55
CA ILE A 107 -6.72 3.83 -11.88
C ILE A 107 -6.79 5.07 -12.77
N SER A 108 -6.00 6.10 -12.44
CA SER A 108 -5.86 7.26 -13.33
C SER A 108 -5.07 6.87 -14.57
N CYS A 109 -5.76 6.83 -15.70
CA CYS A 109 -5.21 6.55 -17.02
C CYS A 109 -4.76 7.83 -17.75
N ASP A 110 -4.89 9.00 -17.10
CA ASP A 110 -4.59 10.30 -17.67
C ASP A 110 -5.21 10.45 -19.09
N LYS A 111 -4.40 10.63 -20.14
CA LYS A 111 -4.87 10.75 -21.53
C LYS A 111 -4.77 9.45 -22.34
N ASP A 112 -4.34 8.32 -21.75
CA ASP A 112 -4.29 7.04 -22.45
C ASP A 112 -5.68 6.41 -22.53
N MET A 113 -6.33 6.54 -23.70
CA MET A 113 -7.66 5.98 -23.95
C MET A 113 -7.70 4.45 -24.02
N ASN A 114 -6.55 3.77 -24.12
CA ASN A 114 -6.48 2.31 -24.09
C ASN A 114 -6.32 1.74 -22.69
N CYS A 115 -5.94 2.57 -21.71
CA CYS A 115 -5.69 2.12 -20.35
C CYS A 115 -6.94 1.61 -19.63
N PRO A 116 -8.12 2.28 -19.69
CA PRO A 116 -9.31 1.84 -18.95
C PRO A 116 -9.72 0.39 -19.24
N VAL A 117 -9.69 -0.01 -20.52
CA VAL A 117 -10.06 -1.37 -20.93
C VAL A 117 -9.01 -2.42 -20.56
N LYS A 118 -7.74 -2.02 -20.37
CA LYS A 118 -6.64 -2.93 -20.03
C LYS A 118 -6.58 -3.24 -18.53
N VAL A 119 -6.93 -2.27 -17.70
CA VAL A 119 -6.85 -2.41 -16.23
C VAL A 119 -8.13 -2.91 -15.60
N ALA A 120 -9.23 -2.95 -16.36
CA ALA A 120 -10.53 -3.35 -15.84
C ALA A 120 -10.59 -4.84 -15.49
N GLY A 121 -11.02 -5.15 -14.27
CA GLY A 121 -11.17 -6.53 -13.85
C GLY A 121 -11.20 -6.72 -12.34
N TRP A 122 -11.59 -7.91 -11.92
CA TRP A 122 -11.43 -8.31 -10.52
C TRP A 122 -9.98 -8.70 -10.25
N THR A 123 -9.43 -8.21 -9.14
CA THR A 123 -8.07 -8.57 -8.74
C THR A 123 -7.88 -8.46 -7.24
N THR A 124 -6.79 -9.06 -6.77
CA THR A 124 -6.33 -8.89 -5.39
C THR A 124 -5.43 -7.66 -5.32
N ILE A 125 -5.75 -6.77 -4.40
CA ILE A 125 -5.03 -5.52 -4.15
C ILE A 125 -4.33 -5.65 -2.82
N LYS A 126 -3.04 -5.30 -2.78
CA LYS A 126 -2.33 -5.11 -1.50
C LYS A 126 -2.58 -3.69 -1.04
N VAL A 127 -3.01 -3.53 0.19
CA VAL A 127 -3.15 -2.21 0.84
C VAL A 127 -2.10 -2.16 1.92
N TYR A 128 -1.14 -1.25 1.78
CA TYR A 128 -0.09 -1.06 2.75
C TYR A 128 -0.62 -0.29 3.95
N GLU A 129 -0.20 -0.70 5.13
CA GLU A 129 -0.53 -0.04 6.40
C GLU A 129 0.60 0.94 6.74
N ASP A 130 0.22 2.15 7.18
CA ASP A 130 1.15 3.19 7.63
C ASP A 130 1.60 2.95 9.09
#